data_AF-A0A1Z1MKX7-F1
#
_entry.id   AF-A0A1Z1MKX7-F1
#
_cell.length_a   1.000
_cell.length_b   1.000
_cell.length_c   1.000
_cell.angle_alpha   90.00
_cell.angle_beta   90.00
_cell.angle_gamma   90.00
#
_symmetry.space_group_name_H-M   'P 1'
#
loop_
_entity.id
_entity.type
_entity.pdbx_description
1 polymer ?
#
loop_
_entity_poly.entity_id
_entity_poly.type
_entity_poly.pdbx_seq_one_letter_code
_entity_poly.pdbx_strand_id
1 'polypeptide(L)' 'MNKGTKIKQIRKSGFLARMKKKSGQKIINSKRSKKRTKLNL' A
#
# COMPACT_ATOMS: atom_id res chain seq x y z
N MET A 1 -11.69 -15.26 -2.05
CA MET A 1 -11.25 -14.08 -1.26
C MET A 1 -12.27 -13.80 -0.15
N ASN A 2 -12.60 -14.81 0.67
CA ASN A 2 -13.87 -14.82 1.43
C ASN A 2 -13.68 -14.79 2.96
N LYS A 3 -12.42 -14.64 3.44
CA LYS A 3 -12.07 -14.71 4.89
C LYS A 3 -11.13 -13.57 5.34
N GLY A 4 -10.97 -12.52 4.53
CA GLY A 4 -10.12 -11.37 4.86
C GLY A 4 -10.94 -10.22 5.43
N THR A 5 -10.63 -9.76 6.65
CA THR A 5 -11.27 -8.56 7.21
C THR A 5 -10.60 -7.29 6.68
N LYS A 6 -11.35 -6.18 6.61
CA LYS A 6 -10.82 -4.85 6.23
C LYS A 6 -9.57 -4.48 7.05
N ILE A 7 -9.57 -4.81 8.35
CA ILE A 7 -8.43 -4.59 9.25
C ILE A 7 -7.19 -5.36 8.80
N LYS A 8 -7.32 -6.64 8.42
CA LYS A 8 -6.19 -7.45 7.92
C LYS A 8 -5.64 -6.88 6.61
N GLN A 9 -6.51 -6.36 5.74
CA GLN A 9 -6.12 -5.72 4.48
C GLN A 9 -5.31 -4.41 4.72
N ILE A 10 -5.77 -3.56 5.63
CA ILE A 10 -5.08 -2.31 6.00
C ILE A 10 -3.74 -2.62 6.67
N ARG A 11 -3.66 -3.63 7.54
CA ARG A 11 -2.38 -4.01 8.18
C ARG A 11 -1.35 -4.52 7.18
N LYS A 12 -1.77 -5.33 6.20
CA LYS A 12 -0.85 -5.90 5.20
C LYS A 12 -0.37 -4.87 4.18
N SER A 13 -1.26 -3.95 3.82
CA SER A 13 -1.08 -3.18 2.57
C SER A 13 -1.61 -1.76 2.64
N GLY A 14 -1.94 -1.26 3.83
CA GLY A 14 -2.27 0.13 4.11
C GLY A 14 -1.06 1.05 4.00
N PHE A 15 -1.31 2.37 3.98
CA PHE A 15 -0.29 3.35 3.59
C PHE A 15 0.88 3.36 4.57
N LEU A 16 0.58 3.37 5.88
CA LEU A 16 1.61 3.31 6.93
C LEU A 16 2.45 2.03 6.86
N ALA A 17 1.84 0.89 6.54
CA ALA A 17 2.55 -0.38 6.35
C ALA A 17 3.54 -0.31 5.18
N ARG A 18 3.19 0.40 4.09
CA ARG A 18 4.10 0.68 2.96
C ARG A 18 5.20 1.65 3.36
N MET A 19 4.89 2.71 4.10
CA MET A 19 5.87 3.73 4.49
C MET A 19 6.89 3.23 5.52
N LYS A 20 6.56 2.23 6.34
CA LYS A 20 7.47 1.67 7.34
C LYS A 20 8.73 1.02 6.73
N LYS A 21 8.62 0.39 5.56
CA LYS A 21 9.73 -0.34 4.92
C LYS A 21 10.25 0.40 3.69
N LYS A 22 11.57 0.36 3.45
CA LYS A 22 12.19 0.97 2.26
C LYS A 22 11.63 0.43 0.95
N SER A 23 11.36 -0.88 0.87
CA SER A 23 10.72 -1.49 -0.30
C SER A 23 9.29 -0.97 -0.53
N GLY A 24 8.52 -0.75 0.53
CA GLY A 24 7.18 -0.18 0.44
C GLY A 24 7.20 1.29 0.02
N GLN A 25 8.16 2.08 0.51
CA GLN A 25 8.39 3.45 0.06
C GLN A 25 8.69 3.50 -1.46
N LYS A 26 9.57 2.61 -1.95
CA LYS A 26 9.87 2.49 -3.39
C LYS A 26 8.61 2.22 -4.22
N ILE A 27 7.71 1.35 -3.75
CA ILE A 27 6.44 1.06 -4.43
C ILE A 27 5.56 2.31 -4.51
N ILE A 28 5.41 3.06 -3.42
CA ILE A 28 4.60 4.29 -3.42
C ILE A 28 5.21 5.35 -4.34
N ASN A 29 6.53 5.54 -4.31
CA ASN A 29 7.21 6.51 -5.15
C ASN A 29 7.12 6.14 -6.64
N SER A 30 7.21 4.86 -6.99
CA SER A 30 6.99 4.39 -8.37
C SER A 30 5.55 4.66 -8.85
N LYS A 31 4.55 4.54 -7.97
CA LYS A 31 3.17 4.87 -8.32
C LYS A 31 2.95 6.38 -8.47
N ARG A 32 3.63 7.19 -7.65
CA ARG A 32 3.62 8.66 -7.75
C ARG A 32 4.26 9.14 -9.05
N SER A 33 5.43 8.60 -9.42
CA SER A 33 6.08 8.95 -10.69
C SER A 33 5.23 8.60 -11.91
N LYS A 34 4.49 7.48 -11.83
CA LYS A 34 3.49 7.08 -12.83
C LYS A 34 2.17 7.84 -12.74
N LYS A 35 2.05 8.83 -11.86
CA LYS A 35 0.85 9.67 -11.63
C LYS A 35 -0.43 8.84 -11.45
N ARG A 36 -0.34 7.71 -10.74
CA ARG A 36 -1.52 6.90 -10.43
C ARG A 36 -2.44 7.68 -9.49
N THR A 37 -3.72 7.82 -9.87
CA THR A 37 -4.76 8.44 -9.04
C THR A 37 -4.91 7.75 -7.69
N LYS A 38 -4.71 6.43 -7.66
CA LYS A 38 -4.73 5.60 -6.45
C LYS A 38 -3.34 5.04 -6.13
N LEU A 39 -2.70 5.57 -5.10
CA LEU A 39 -1.35 5.18 -4.69
C LEU A 39 -1.32 3.90 -3.84
N ASN A 40 -2.36 3.65 -3.06
CA ASN A 40 -2.41 2.48 -2.21
C ASN A 40 -3.81 1.84 -2.20
N LEU A 41 -3.95 0.69 -1.53
CA LEU A 41 -5.27 0.07 -1.31
C LEU A 41 -6.30 1.06 -0.78
#